data_AF-A0A1J0ETH9-F1
#
_entry.id   AF-A0A1J0ETH9-F1
#
_cell.length_a   1.000
_cell.length_b   1.000
_cell.length_c   1.000
_cell.angle_alpha   90.00
_cell.angle_beta   90.00
_cell.angle_gamma   90.00
#
_symmetry.space_group_name_H-M   'P 1'
#
loop_
_entity.id
_entity.type
_entity.pdbx_description
1 polymer ?
#
loop_
_entity_poly.entity_id
_entity_poly.type
_entity_poly.pdbx_seq_one_letter_code
_entity_poly.pdbx_strand_id
1 'polypeptide(L)' 'MNLNPESKYPSRRSYVVKLRGDAAPGALVGRLENLVTGRQREFSSAEELLESIASDLVSAADEHTADADGE' A
#
# COMPACT_ATOMS: atom_id res chain seq x y z
N MET A 1 -28.28 0.83 1.83
CA MET A 1 -27.42 1.40 0.76
C MET A 1 -26.63 0.25 0.17
N ASN A 2 -26.84 -0.08 -1.11
CA ASN A 2 -26.04 -1.07 -1.82
C ASN A 2 -24.88 -0.33 -2.49
N LEU A 3 -23.65 -0.60 -2.04
CA LEU A 3 -22.44 -0.14 -2.71
C LEU A 3 -22.30 -0.92 -4.02
N ASN A 4 -22.01 -0.23 -5.11
CA ASN A 4 -21.88 -0.81 -6.45
C ASN A 4 -20.69 -1.81 -6.47
N PRO A 5 -20.90 -3.08 -6.85
CA PRO A 5 -19.84 -4.09 -6.92
C PRO A 5 -18.87 -3.86 -8.08
N GLU A 6 -19.28 -3.12 -9.13
CA GLU A 6 -18.39 -2.76 -10.23
C GLU A 6 -17.57 -1.53 -9.85
N SER A 7 -16.36 -1.80 -9.37
CA SER A 7 -15.30 -0.82 -9.10
C SER A 7 -14.84 -0.16 -10.40
N LYS A 8 -15.61 0.82 -10.91
CA LYS A 8 -15.20 1.67 -12.05
C LYS A 8 -13.88 2.43 -11.83
N TYR A 9 -13.35 2.41 -10.61
CA TYR A 9 -12.03 2.93 -10.26
C TYR A 9 -11.37 1.96 -9.27
N PRO A 10 -10.67 0.91 -9.72
CA PRO A 10 -9.92 0.08 -8.80
C PRO A 10 -8.63 0.83 -8.45
N SER A 11 -8.71 1.90 -7.67
CA SER A 11 -7.56 2.33 -6.87
C SER A 11 -7.45 1.40 -5.66
N ARG A 12 -7.36 0.09 -5.91
CA ARG A 12 -7.23 -0.98 -4.89
C ARG A 12 -5.96 -0.81 -4.04
N ARG A 13 -5.06 0.11 -4.43
CA ARG A 13 -3.75 0.33 -3.83
C ARG A 13 -3.43 1.82 -3.82
N SER A 14 -4.17 2.54 -3.00
CA SER A 14 -3.91 3.95 -2.71
C SER A 14 -3.09 4.05 -1.43
N TYR A 15 -2.01 4.82 -1.50
CA TYR A 15 -1.15 5.05 -0.35
C TYR A 15 -1.04 6.54 -0.05
N VAL A 16 -0.87 6.86 1.23
CA VAL A 16 -0.44 8.18 1.69
C VAL A 16 1.01 8.07 2.14
N VAL A 17 1.85 8.96 1.62
CA VAL A 17 3.24 9.13 2.06
C VAL A 17 3.31 10.40 2.91
N LYS A 18 3.72 10.24 4.17
CA LYS A 18 3.97 11.34 5.09
C LYS A 18 5.48 11.47 5.28
N LEU A 19 6.07 12.51 4.69
CA LEU A 19 7.47 12.85 4.90
C LEU A 19 7.63 13.59 6.23
N ARG A 20 8.71 13.31 6.95
CA ARG A 20 9.08 14.11 8.12
C ARG A 20 9.75 15.40 7.66
N GLY A 21 9.75 16.42 8.52
CA GLY A 21 10.31 17.75 8.20
C GLY A 21 11.82 17.76 7.94
N ASP A 22 12.52 16.70 8.32
CA ASP A 22 13.95 16.47 8.11
C ASP A 22 14.27 15.60 6.88
N ALA A 23 13.26 15.20 6.09
CA ALA A 23 13.49 14.43 4.88
C ALA A 23 14.26 15.25 3.83
N ALA A 24 15.32 14.66 3.27
CA ALA A 24 16.17 15.28 2.26
C ALA A 24 16.34 14.37 1.04
N PRO A 25 16.74 14.90 -0.13
CA PRO A 25 17.18 14.07 -1.24
C PRO A 25 18.31 13.13 -0.79
N GLY A 26 18.10 11.82 -0.88
CA GLY A 26 19.05 10.79 -0.39
C GLY A 26 18.89 10.37 1.07
N ALA A 27 17.99 11.01 1.83
CA ALA A 27 17.63 10.64 3.20
C ALA A 27 16.11 10.77 3.37
N LEU A 28 15.37 9.93 2.64
CA LEU A 28 13.91 9.94 2.66
C LEU A 28 13.44 9.25 3.94
N VAL A 29 12.89 10.02 4.88
CA VAL A 29 12.36 9.48 6.14
C VAL A 29 10.90 9.88 6.33
N GLY A 30 10.07 8.93 6.74
CA GLY A 30 8.64 9.14 6.78
C GLY A 30 7.84 7.91 7.14
N ARG A 31 6.55 7.95 6.78
CA ARG A 31 5.61 6.86 6.99
C ARG A 31 4.76 6.65 5.73
N LEU A 32 4.60 5.39 5.36
CA LEU A 32 3.67 4.92 4.35
C LEU A 32 2.41 4.39 5.02
N GLU A 33 1.25 4.73 4.48
CA GLU A 33 -0.06 4.25 4.92
C GLU A 33 -0.86 3.73 3.73
N ASN A 34 -1.26 2.46 3.76
CA ASN A 34 -2.18 1.90 2.77
C ASN A 34 -3.61 2.25 3.17
N LEU A 35 -4.34 2.96 2.30
CA LEU A 35 -5.70 3.44 2.57
C LEU A 35 -6.77 2.34 2.55
N VAL A 36 -6.49 1.21 1.90
CA VAL A 36 -7.40 0.08 1.79
C VAL A 36 -7.25 -0.86 2.99
N THR A 37 -6.02 -1.16 3.39
CA THR A 37 -5.73 -2.09 4.50
C THR A 37 -5.56 -1.40 5.85
N GLY A 38 -5.38 -0.07 5.87
CA GLY A 38 -5.05 0.70 7.07
C GLY A 38 -3.64 0.45 7.61
N ARG A 39 -2.84 -0.41 6.95
CA ARG A 39 -1.49 -0.75 7.40
C ARG A 39 -0.57 0.45 7.28
N GLN A 40 0.23 0.67 8.33
CA GLN A 40 1.20 1.75 8.40
C GLN A 40 2.60 1.19 8.61
N ARG A 41 3.59 1.79 7.95
CA ARG A 41 5.00 1.42 8.10
C ARG A 41 5.89 2.65 8.00
N GLU A 42 6.84 2.77 8.92
CA GLU A 42 7.87 3.80 8.86
C GLU A 42 8.99 3.37 7.90
N PHE A 43 9.61 4.35 7.25
CA PHE A 43 10.77 4.14 6.38
C PHE A 43 11.81 5.22 6.65
N SER A 44 13.09 4.86 6.51
CA SER A 44 14.23 5.76 6.68
C SER A 44 15.08 5.88 5.42
N SER A 45 14.68 5.19 4.34
CA SER A 45 15.30 5.29 3.02
C SER A 45 14.26 5.13 1.90
N ALA A 46 14.66 5.46 0.68
CA ALA A 46 13.82 5.24 -0.50
C ALA A 46 13.67 3.74 -0.80
N GLU A 47 14.71 2.96 -0.55
CA GLU A 47 14.74 1.51 -0.71
C GLU A 47 13.73 0.84 0.21
N GLU A 48 13.67 1.21 1.49
CA GLU A 48 12.69 0.69 2.45
C GLU A 48 11.25 1.03 2.06
N LEU A 49 11.03 2.23 1.55
CA LEU A 49 9.71 2.65 1.03
C LEU A 49 9.27 1.75 -0.14
N LEU A 50 10.16 1.52 -1.11
CA LEU A 50 9.89 0.69 -2.27
C LEU A 50 9.69 -0.77 -1.89
N GLU A 51 10.51 -1.32 -0.99
CA GLU A 51 10.36 -2.68 -0.47
C GLU A 51 9.02 -2.87 0.26
N SER A 52 8.58 -1.86 1.01
CA SER A 52 7.29 -1.87 1.69
C SER A 52 6.12 -1.93 0.70
N ILE A 53 6.18 -1.16 -0.39
CA ILE A 53 5.18 -1.21 -1.45
C ILE A 53 5.24 -2.58 -2.16
N ALA A 54 6.43 -3.05 -2.54
CA ALA A 54 6.61 -4.33 -3.22
C ALA A 54 6.06 -5.51 -2.40
N SER A 55 6.32 -5.53 -1.09
CA SER A 55 5.79 -6.54 -0.17
C SER A 55 4.27 -6.55 -0.16
N ASP A 56 3.64 -5.38 -0.09
CA ASP A 56 2.19 -5.25 -0.07
C ASP A 56 1.56 -5.64 -1.42
N LEU A 57 2.25 -5.36 -2.54
CA LEU A 57 1.85 -5.82 -3.87
C LEU A 57 1.84 -7.35 -3.99
N VAL A 58 2.83 -8.03 -3.40
CA VAL A 58 2.93 -9.49 -3.38
C VAL A 58 1.85 -10.09 -2.47
N SER A 59 1.70 -9.60 -1.24
CA SER A 59 0.67 -10.10 -0.31
C SER A 59 -0.74 -10.00 -0.90
N ALA A 60 -1.06 -8.89 -1.57
CA ALA A 60 -2.38 -8.74 -2.18
C ALA A 60 -2.60 -9.58 -3.46
N ALA A 61 -1.55 -10.17 -4.05
CA ALA A 61 -1.70 -11.15 -5.13
C ALA A 61 -2.05 -12.55 -4.59
N ASP A 62 -1.53 -12.89 -3.42
CA ASP A 62 -1.76 -14.18 -2.76
C ASP A 62 -3.24 -14.33 -2.33
N GLU A 63 -3.81 -13.27 -1.73
CA GLU A 63 -5.23 -13.23 -1.33
C GLU A 63 -6.18 -13.46 -2.51
N HIS A 64 -5.85 -12.95 -3.70
CA HIS A 64 -6.70 -13.10 -4.89
C HIS A 64 -6.72 -14.54 -5.43
N THR A 65 -5.72 -15.36 -5.10
CA THR A 65 -5.66 -16.76 -5.51
C THR A 65 -6.49 -17.64 -4.55
N ALA A 66 -6.55 -17.28 -3.27
CA ALA A 66 -7.33 -18.00 -2.27
C ALA A 66 -8.86 -17.85 -2.47
N ASP A 67 -9.33 -16.69 -2.95
CA ASP A 67 -10.76 -16.46 -3.24
C ASP A 67 -11.25 -17.16 -4.53
N ALA A 68 -10.35 -17.71 -5.37
CA ALA A 68 -10.70 -18.31 -6.66
C ALA A 68 -10.91 -19.84 -6.62
N ASP A 69 -10.60 -20.50 -5.50
CA ASP A 69 -10.67 -21.97 -5.33
C ASP A 69 -11.90 -22.43 -4.53
N GLY A 70 -12.84 -21.50 -4.26
CA GLY A 70 -14.01 -21.73 -3.41
C GLY A 70 -15.36 -21.49 -4.12
N GLU A 71 -15.52 -21.99 -5.34
CA GLU A 71 -16.82 -22.01 -6.06
C GLU A 71 -17.23 -23.44 -6.47
#